data_AF-A0A9E3YBW9-F1
#
_entry.id   AF-A0A9E3YBW9-F1
#
_cell.length_a   1.000
_cell.length_b   1.000
_cell.length_c   1.000
_cell.angle_alpha   90.00
_cell.angle_beta   90.00
_cell.angle_gamma   90.00
#
_symmetry.space_group_name_H-M   'P 1'
#
loop_
_entity.id
_entity.type
_entity.pdbx_description
1 polymer ?
#
loop_
_entity_poly.entity_id
_entity_poly.type
_entity_poly.pdbx_seq_one_letter_code
_entity_poly.pdbx_strand_id
1 'polypeptide(L)'
;LVAVVALLVVLAACSDTDSVVTVDSTSTTIETTTTQPSSTTSAATSSTDGADSTTTLVDPTDTVPLDGGAVAVYFTTGDGADCSTVEEWARPELAEMTALEAALTHLVAGPTPDEIAEGAGSNFSAATADSLVRVTHDESGYVVVDLTDHGGWVSLSSASCSSAALLAQLNATVFQFGDVDRVRYELDGSCERMFNVLQSECTEFDRSGSISLALAERADGRGCAPGEGPLGDGRWFGFVADGSSDQAINFDLACWFTGAAAVQASAEDGEESPPPNDYYVRNSASTIRVMNPGPGATALWYPSGDPTEFNETDIATWLEWRSTQEFQLGVWIDTADGQIIRIVEQWVP
;
A
#
# COMPACT_ATOMS: atom_id res chain seq x y z
N LEU A 1 7.26 -40.17 38.50
CA LEU A 1 8.33 -40.17 37.48
C LEU A 1 8.32 -38.79 36.85
N VAL A 2 9.17 -37.88 37.32
CA VAL A 2 9.24 -36.49 36.86
C VAL A 2 10.56 -36.36 36.13
N ALA A 3 10.53 -36.12 34.82
CA ALA A 3 11.72 -35.93 34.00
C ALA A 3 11.96 -34.42 33.83
N VAL A 4 12.99 -33.93 34.51
CA VAL A 4 13.56 -32.60 34.32
C VAL A 4 14.56 -32.70 33.18
N VAL A 5 14.29 -32.03 32.06
CA VAL A 5 15.24 -31.88 30.96
C VAL A 5 16.10 -30.65 31.23
N ALA A 6 17.37 -30.88 31.50
CA ALA A 6 18.38 -29.84 31.68
C ALA A 6 18.92 -29.40 30.31
N LEU A 7 18.79 -28.11 30.00
CA LEU A 7 19.36 -27.46 28.83
C LEU A 7 20.86 -27.24 29.07
N LEU A 8 21.69 -27.77 28.18
CA LEU A 8 23.15 -27.74 28.23
C LEU A 8 23.64 -26.64 27.29
N VAL A 9 24.12 -25.52 27.85
CA VAL A 9 24.75 -24.43 27.11
C VAL A 9 26.21 -24.79 26.87
N VAL A 10 26.60 -24.97 25.62
CA VAL A 10 28.00 -25.11 25.20
C VAL A 10 28.54 -23.74 24.81
N LEU A 11 29.35 -23.15 25.69
CA LEU A 11 30.22 -22.01 25.38
C LEU A 11 31.45 -22.54 24.64
N ALA A 12 31.53 -22.28 23.33
CA ALA A 12 32.76 -22.43 22.55
C ALA A 12 33.49 -21.07 22.52
N ALA A 13 34.62 -21.02 23.23
CA ALA A 13 35.60 -19.95 23.13
C ALA A 13 36.49 -20.20 21.90
N CYS A 14 36.56 -19.24 20.99
CA CYS A 14 37.61 -19.17 19.97
C CYS A 14 38.45 -17.92 20.23
N SER A 15 39.72 -18.15 20.53
CA SER A 15 40.80 -17.19 20.71
C SER A 15 41.48 -16.84 19.37
N ASP A 16 41.74 -15.55 19.20
CA ASP A 16 42.84 -14.87 18.49
C ASP A 16 43.45 -15.47 17.22
N THR A 17 43.47 -14.67 16.13
CA THR A 17 44.75 -14.26 15.52
C THR A 17 44.63 -12.92 14.78
N ASP A 18 45.48 -11.99 15.20
CA ASP A 18 45.86 -10.71 14.61
C ASP A 18 46.24 -10.78 13.12
N SER A 19 45.84 -9.77 12.34
CA SER A 19 46.53 -9.31 11.14
C SER A 19 46.10 -7.88 10.81
N VAL A 20 46.77 -6.90 11.43
CA VAL A 20 46.64 -5.48 11.09
C VAL A 20 47.38 -5.21 9.78
N VAL A 21 46.64 -4.92 8.72
CA VAL A 21 47.16 -4.31 7.49
C VAL A 21 46.93 -2.80 7.58
N THR A 22 47.99 -2.05 7.85
CA THR A 22 48.01 -0.59 7.68
C THR A 22 47.96 -0.24 6.21
N VAL A 23 46.83 0.30 5.76
CA VAL A 23 46.70 0.96 4.44
C VAL A 23 46.75 2.47 4.65
N ASP A 24 47.81 3.08 4.15
CA ASP A 24 48.04 4.52 4.17
C ASP A 24 47.04 5.20 3.23
N SER A 25 46.08 5.95 3.80
CA SER A 25 45.06 6.68 3.04
C SER A 25 45.41 8.16 3.01
N THR A 26 46.00 8.60 1.89
CA THR A 26 46.18 10.01 1.55
C THR A 26 44.82 10.66 1.29
N SER A 27 44.32 11.38 2.29
CA SER A 27 43.12 12.20 2.18
C SER A 27 43.41 13.45 1.34
N THR A 28 42.79 13.54 0.17
CA THR A 28 42.78 14.76 -0.65
C THR A 28 41.55 15.57 -0.24
N THR A 29 41.79 16.70 0.43
CA THR A 29 40.75 17.67 0.81
C THR A 29 40.32 18.46 -0.43
N ILE A 30 39.07 18.30 -0.86
CA ILE A 30 38.44 19.17 -1.84
C ILE A 30 37.49 20.09 -1.06
N GLU A 31 37.88 21.36 -0.92
CA GLU A 31 37.01 22.41 -0.40
C GLU A 31 35.92 22.73 -1.43
N THR A 32 34.68 22.37 -1.11
CA THR A 32 33.51 22.77 -1.89
C THR A 32 32.88 23.97 -1.18
N THR A 33 33.03 25.16 -1.78
CA THR A 33 32.43 26.40 -1.27
C THR A 33 30.98 26.48 -1.74
N THR A 34 30.03 26.07 -0.88
CA THR A 34 28.59 26.21 -1.13
C THR A 34 28.15 27.62 -0.72
N THR A 35 27.68 28.41 -1.68
CA THR A 35 27.12 29.74 -1.43
C THR A 35 25.63 29.59 -1.13
N GLN A 36 25.23 29.89 0.10
CA GLN A 36 23.85 29.84 0.59
C GLN A 36 23.08 31.10 0.12
N PRO A 37 21.97 30.99 -0.62
CA PRO A 37 21.12 32.14 -0.90
C PRO A 37 20.28 32.49 0.34
N SER A 38 20.30 33.78 0.68
CA SER A 38 19.49 34.37 1.76
C SER A 38 18.02 34.40 1.38
N SER A 39 17.18 33.74 2.18
CA SER A 39 15.72 33.86 2.12
C SER A 39 15.28 35.20 2.72
N THR A 40 14.58 36.00 1.92
CA THR A 40 14.00 37.27 2.35
C THR A 40 12.55 37.01 2.75
N THR A 41 12.23 37.23 4.03
CA THR A 41 10.87 37.12 4.57
C THR A 41 10.06 38.35 4.16
N SER A 42 9.04 38.15 3.30
CA SER A 42 8.00 39.15 3.05
C SER A 42 6.74 38.79 3.84
N ALA A 43 6.32 39.70 4.71
CA ALA A 43 5.06 39.62 5.46
C ALA A 43 3.87 39.92 4.52
N ALA A 44 2.87 39.04 4.53
CA ALA A 44 1.60 39.24 3.83
C ALA A 44 0.52 39.73 4.81
N THR A 45 -0.16 40.81 4.43
CA THR A 45 -1.26 41.45 5.15
C THR A 45 -2.58 40.73 4.83
N SER A 46 -3.26 40.24 5.86
CA SER A 46 -4.61 39.65 5.75
C SER A 46 -5.67 40.74 5.55
N SER A 47 -6.52 40.55 4.54
CA SER A 47 -7.76 41.32 4.34
C SER A 47 -8.92 40.34 4.38
N THR A 48 -9.89 40.62 5.25
CA THR A 48 -11.09 39.83 5.50
C THR A 48 -12.24 40.46 4.72
N ASP A 49 -12.87 39.72 3.81
CA ASP A 49 -14.21 40.06 3.32
C ASP A 49 -15.03 38.77 3.18
N GLY A 50 -16.13 38.74 3.93
CA GLY A 50 -17.07 37.64 3.97
C GLY A 50 -18.18 37.83 2.94
N ALA A 51 -18.39 36.80 2.12
CA ALA A 51 -19.61 36.64 1.33
C ALA A 51 -20.25 35.31 1.76
N ASP A 52 -21.45 35.45 2.32
CA ASP A 52 -22.35 34.38 2.76
C ASP A 52 -22.95 33.70 1.52
N SER A 53 -22.48 32.49 1.21
CA SER A 53 -23.04 31.63 0.16
C SER A 53 -23.86 30.53 0.81
N THR A 54 -25.17 30.64 0.70
CA THR A 54 -26.11 29.59 1.07
C THR A 54 -26.09 28.51 -0.02
N THR A 55 -25.37 27.43 0.22
CA THR A 55 -25.34 26.25 -0.65
C THR A 55 -26.54 25.36 -0.33
N THR A 56 -27.45 25.18 -1.29
CA THR A 56 -28.54 24.21 -1.21
C THR A 56 -27.94 22.80 -1.25
N LEU A 57 -28.14 22.00 -0.20
CA LEU A 57 -27.73 20.60 -0.15
C LEU A 57 -28.55 19.81 -1.18
N VAL A 58 -27.88 19.33 -2.23
CA VAL A 58 -28.44 18.40 -3.23
C VAL A 58 -28.34 16.98 -2.66
N ASP A 59 -29.36 16.17 -2.93
CA ASP A 59 -29.48 14.78 -2.48
C ASP A 59 -28.37 13.91 -3.13
N PRO A 60 -27.52 13.21 -2.35
CA PRO A 60 -26.36 12.47 -2.85
C PRO A 60 -26.68 11.25 -3.73
N THR A 61 -27.94 10.90 -3.98
CA THR A 61 -28.30 9.82 -4.91
C THR A 61 -28.48 10.24 -6.37
N ASP A 62 -28.39 11.54 -6.71
CA ASP A 62 -28.44 12.00 -8.09
C ASP A 62 -27.04 11.98 -8.73
N THR A 63 -26.52 10.78 -9.01
CA THR A 63 -25.70 10.65 -10.21
C THR A 63 -26.64 10.92 -11.36
N VAL A 64 -26.60 12.12 -11.96
CA VAL A 64 -27.35 12.36 -13.19
C VAL A 64 -26.72 11.42 -14.21
N PRO A 65 -27.41 10.31 -14.62
CA PRO A 65 -26.82 9.43 -15.60
C PRO A 65 -26.60 10.26 -16.85
N LEU A 66 -25.36 10.28 -17.36
CA LEU A 66 -25.10 10.85 -18.66
C LEU A 66 -26.03 10.16 -19.65
N ASP A 67 -26.74 10.96 -20.47
CA ASP A 67 -27.70 10.43 -21.44
C ASP A 67 -27.05 9.31 -22.26
N GLY A 68 -27.58 8.09 -22.15
CA GLY A 68 -27.16 6.95 -22.97
C GLY A 68 -26.27 5.90 -22.31
N GLY A 69 -26.17 5.84 -20.98
CA GLY A 69 -25.38 4.80 -20.29
C GLY A 69 -23.89 5.04 -20.44
N ALA A 70 -23.48 6.28 -20.17
CA ALA A 70 -22.09 6.68 -20.14
C ALA A 70 -21.64 6.98 -18.71
N VAL A 71 -20.38 6.70 -18.43
CA VAL A 71 -19.68 7.09 -17.20
C VAL A 71 -18.69 8.21 -17.52
N ALA A 72 -18.49 9.13 -16.58
CA ALA A 72 -17.46 10.14 -16.72
C ALA A 72 -16.12 9.61 -16.23
N VAL A 73 -15.03 9.99 -16.90
CA VAL A 73 -13.66 9.82 -16.44
C VAL A 73 -12.94 11.16 -16.49
N TYR A 74 -12.02 11.38 -15.56
CA TYR A 74 -11.37 12.67 -15.43
C TYR A 74 -9.89 12.56 -15.78
N PHE A 75 -9.46 13.34 -16.77
CA PHE A 75 -8.07 13.41 -17.22
C PHE A 75 -7.52 14.82 -16.99
N THR A 76 -6.21 14.94 -16.75
CA THR A 76 -5.58 16.26 -16.63
C THR A 76 -5.68 17.04 -17.94
N THR A 77 -5.80 18.36 -17.84
CA THR A 77 -5.78 19.27 -18.99
C THR A 77 -4.89 20.48 -18.71
N GLY A 78 -4.69 21.33 -19.72
CA GLY A 78 -3.90 22.55 -19.62
C GLY A 78 -2.42 22.38 -19.95
N ASP A 79 -1.62 23.39 -19.61
CA ASP A 79 -0.19 23.48 -19.92
C ASP A 79 0.72 22.88 -18.83
N GLY A 80 0.12 22.25 -17.81
CA GLY A 80 0.82 21.69 -16.65
C GLY A 80 1.18 22.70 -15.56
N ALA A 81 0.74 23.96 -15.65
CA ALA A 81 0.95 24.94 -14.58
C ALA A 81 0.14 24.60 -13.31
N ASP A 82 -1.07 24.05 -13.47
CA ASP A 82 -1.88 23.50 -12.40
C ASP A 82 -2.12 22.01 -12.64
N CYS A 83 -1.35 21.19 -11.93
CA CYS A 83 -1.38 19.73 -12.06
C CYS A 83 -2.67 19.11 -11.52
N SER A 84 -3.51 19.87 -10.81
CA SER A 84 -4.76 19.39 -10.24
C SER A 84 -5.97 19.66 -11.13
N THR A 85 -5.80 20.40 -12.23
CA THR A 85 -6.88 20.66 -13.18
C THR A 85 -7.17 19.41 -14.01
N VAL A 86 -8.41 18.92 -13.90
CA VAL A 86 -8.93 17.79 -14.66
C VAL A 86 -10.24 18.17 -15.34
N GLU A 87 -10.50 17.56 -16.48
CA GLU A 87 -11.75 17.71 -17.23
C GLU A 87 -12.45 16.36 -17.40
N GLU A 88 -13.77 16.43 -17.52
CA GLU A 88 -14.66 15.28 -17.68
C GLU A 88 -14.67 14.78 -19.14
N TRP A 89 -14.57 13.47 -19.31
CA TRP A 89 -14.67 12.78 -20.58
C TRP A 89 -15.69 11.64 -20.48
N ALA A 90 -16.67 11.63 -21.40
CA ALA A 90 -17.71 10.61 -21.41
C ALA A 90 -17.18 9.30 -22.02
N ARG A 91 -17.43 8.18 -21.33
CA ARG A 91 -17.08 6.83 -21.74
C ARG A 91 -18.30 5.92 -21.74
N PRO A 92 -18.38 4.93 -22.63
CA PRO A 92 -19.46 3.96 -22.57
C PRO A 92 -19.38 3.14 -21.27
N GLU A 93 -20.51 2.85 -20.66
CA GLU A 93 -20.58 1.85 -19.59
C GLU A 93 -20.03 0.50 -20.07
N LEU A 94 -19.37 -0.21 -19.17
CA LEU A 94 -18.93 -1.58 -19.40
C LEU A 94 -19.98 -2.52 -18.82
N ALA A 95 -20.51 -3.40 -19.67
CA ALA A 95 -21.45 -4.42 -19.22
C ALA A 95 -20.82 -5.29 -18.12
N GLU A 96 -21.64 -5.73 -17.16
CA GLU A 96 -21.22 -6.58 -16.02
C GLU A 96 -20.37 -5.88 -14.93
N MET A 97 -20.19 -4.57 -15.00
CA MET A 97 -19.50 -3.78 -13.96
C MET A 97 -20.43 -2.77 -13.31
N THR A 98 -20.12 -2.36 -12.09
CA THR A 98 -20.73 -1.14 -11.53
C THR A 98 -20.23 0.10 -12.28
N ALA A 99 -20.98 1.21 -12.24
CA ALA A 99 -20.57 2.44 -12.92
C ALA A 99 -19.23 2.99 -12.38
N LEU A 100 -18.98 2.87 -11.07
CA LEU A 100 -17.71 3.23 -10.43
C LEU A 100 -16.54 2.39 -10.95
N GLU A 101 -16.70 1.06 -10.99
CA GLU A 101 -15.68 0.15 -11.54
C GLU A 101 -15.43 0.43 -13.02
N ALA A 102 -16.48 0.66 -13.82
CA ALA A 102 -16.34 0.98 -15.23
C ALA A 102 -15.57 2.29 -15.43
N ALA A 103 -15.87 3.34 -14.66
CA ALA A 103 -15.15 4.61 -14.71
C ALA A 103 -13.67 4.45 -14.33
N LEU A 104 -13.37 3.74 -13.25
CA LEU A 104 -11.99 3.45 -12.84
C LEU A 104 -11.25 2.59 -13.86
N THR A 105 -11.92 1.61 -14.48
CA THR A 105 -11.35 0.78 -15.56
C THR A 105 -10.96 1.63 -16.76
N HIS A 106 -11.84 2.55 -17.18
CA HIS A 106 -11.52 3.49 -18.26
C HIS A 106 -10.41 4.48 -17.87
N LEU A 107 -10.37 4.94 -16.62
CA LEU A 107 -9.32 5.83 -16.14
C LEU A 107 -7.94 5.15 -16.20
N VAL A 108 -7.80 3.92 -15.70
CA VAL A 108 -6.51 3.21 -15.71
C VAL A 108 -6.06 2.77 -17.10
N ALA A 109 -6.99 2.67 -18.06
CA ALA A 109 -6.66 2.49 -19.47
C ALA A 109 -6.11 3.76 -20.15
N GLY A 110 -6.26 4.92 -19.49
CA GLY A 110 -5.81 6.22 -19.96
C GLY A 110 -6.68 6.82 -21.07
N PRO A 111 -6.31 8.03 -21.55
CA PRO A 111 -7.01 8.71 -22.61
C PRO A 111 -6.80 8.01 -23.96
N THR A 112 -7.84 8.03 -24.78
CA THR A 112 -7.83 7.55 -26.17
C THR A 112 -7.06 8.52 -27.07
N PRO A 113 -6.66 8.08 -28.28
CA PRO A 113 -5.94 8.94 -29.22
C PRO A 113 -6.67 10.25 -29.58
N ASP A 114 -8.00 10.21 -29.68
CA ASP A 114 -8.81 11.39 -30.04
C ASP A 114 -8.80 12.41 -28.88
N GLU A 115 -8.92 11.96 -27.64
CA GLU A 115 -8.89 12.85 -26.47
C GLU A 115 -7.50 13.43 -26.23
N ILE A 116 -6.44 12.65 -26.47
CA ILE A 116 -5.06 13.16 -26.45
C ILE A 116 -4.91 14.27 -27.50
N ALA A 117 -5.50 14.10 -28.68
CA ALA A 117 -5.48 15.14 -29.72
C ALA A 117 -6.27 16.39 -29.33
N GLU A 118 -7.24 16.26 -28.42
CA GLU A 118 -8.01 17.35 -27.82
C GLU A 118 -7.37 17.93 -26.54
N GLY A 119 -6.26 17.34 -26.07
CA GLY A 119 -5.45 17.87 -24.97
C GLY A 119 -5.54 17.10 -23.64
N ALA A 120 -6.18 15.94 -23.61
CA ALA A 120 -6.20 15.08 -22.43
C ALA A 120 -4.79 14.54 -22.12
N GLY A 121 -4.35 14.75 -20.88
CA GLY A 121 -3.16 14.14 -20.29
C GLY A 121 -3.55 13.17 -19.19
N SER A 122 -2.74 12.13 -18.96
CA SER A 122 -2.93 11.23 -17.82
C SER A 122 -1.62 10.60 -17.36
N ASN A 123 -1.63 10.17 -16.09
CA ASN A 123 -0.61 9.28 -15.54
C ASN A 123 -0.81 7.83 -16.01
N PHE A 124 -1.99 7.53 -16.58
CA PHE A 124 -2.39 6.24 -17.10
C PHE A 124 -2.24 6.17 -18.61
N SER A 125 -2.14 4.94 -19.12
CA SER A 125 -2.05 4.66 -20.55
C SER A 125 -2.58 3.26 -20.86
N ALA A 126 -2.59 2.88 -22.14
CA ALA A 126 -2.93 1.52 -22.53
C ALA A 126 -2.06 0.44 -21.84
N ALA A 127 -0.84 0.79 -21.39
CA ALA A 127 0.02 -0.13 -20.64
C ALA A 127 -0.45 -0.39 -19.20
N THR A 128 -1.31 0.47 -18.66
CA THR A 128 -1.86 0.35 -17.30
C THR A 128 -3.33 -0.10 -17.30
N ALA A 129 -3.90 -0.47 -18.45
CA ALA A 129 -5.32 -0.82 -18.58
C ALA A 129 -5.76 -1.95 -17.64
N ASP A 130 -4.87 -2.88 -17.34
CA ASP A 130 -5.13 -4.02 -16.44
C ASP A 130 -4.65 -3.77 -15.00
N SER A 131 -4.39 -2.50 -14.61
CA SER A 131 -3.86 -2.17 -13.28
C SER A 131 -4.93 -2.17 -12.18
N LEU A 132 -6.22 -2.09 -12.53
CA LEU A 132 -7.28 -2.12 -11.52
C LEU A 132 -7.48 -3.56 -11.04
N VAL A 133 -7.08 -3.84 -9.80
CA VAL A 133 -7.19 -5.17 -9.20
C VAL A 133 -8.58 -5.37 -8.62
N ARG A 134 -9.05 -4.38 -7.85
CA ARG A 134 -10.28 -4.49 -7.08
C ARG A 134 -10.84 -3.13 -6.72
N VAL A 135 -12.16 -3.04 -6.71
CA VAL A 135 -12.90 -1.95 -6.08
C VAL A 135 -13.85 -2.56 -5.06
N THR A 136 -13.77 -2.11 -3.81
CA THR A 136 -14.79 -2.46 -2.81
C THR A 136 -15.55 -1.21 -2.43
N HIS A 137 -16.87 -1.30 -2.37
CA HIS A 137 -17.75 -0.22 -1.95
C HIS A 137 -18.72 -0.77 -0.90
N ASP A 138 -18.70 -0.21 0.31
CA ASP A 138 -19.59 -0.62 1.38
C ASP A 138 -20.81 0.31 1.55
N GLU A 139 -21.76 -0.08 2.39
CA GLU A 139 -23.00 0.66 2.64
C GLU A 139 -22.77 2.03 3.33
N SER A 140 -21.57 2.29 3.83
CA SER A 140 -21.21 3.56 4.48
C SER A 140 -20.62 4.59 3.50
N GLY A 141 -20.58 4.27 2.20
CA GLY A 141 -19.97 5.12 1.18
C GLY A 141 -18.45 5.09 1.21
N TYR A 142 -17.84 4.09 1.87
CA TYR A 142 -16.40 3.90 1.89
C TYR A 142 -15.96 3.00 0.73
N VAL A 143 -15.05 3.55 -0.08
CA VAL A 143 -14.48 2.88 -1.25
C VAL A 143 -13.01 2.55 -1.01
N VAL A 144 -12.59 1.35 -1.38
CA VAL A 144 -11.18 1.00 -1.52
C VAL A 144 -10.91 0.70 -2.99
N VAL A 145 -9.97 1.44 -3.58
CA VAL A 145 -9.50 1.23 -4.96
C VAL A 145 -8.10 0.64 -4.88
N ASP A 146 -7.97 -0.61 -5.30
CA ASP A 146 -6.74 -1.37 -5.26
C ASP A 146 -6.17 -1.53 -6.66
N LEU A 147 -4.93 -1.11 -6.82
CA LEU A 147 -4.22 -1.04 -8.09
C LEU A 147 -3.02 -2.01 -8.03
N THR A 148 -2.47 -2.40 -9.17
CA THR A 148 -1.22 -3.17 -9.24
C THR A 148 -0.21 -2.47 -10.13
N ASP A 149 1.07 -2.64 -9.81
CA ASP A 149 2.15 -2.09 -10.62
C ASP A 149 2.58 -3.07 -11.72
N HIS A 150 2.15 -2.80 -12.96
CA HIS A 150 2.65 -3.52 -14.16
C HIS A 150 4.02 -3.01 -14.66
N GLY A 151 4.84 -2.42 -13.79
CA GLY A 151 6.17 -1.91 -14.10
C GLY A 151 6.18 -0.54 -14.78
N GLY A 152 5.06 0.18 -14.74
CA GLY A 152 4.88 1.51 -15.34
C GLY A 152 4.81 2.64 -14.31
N TRP A 153 4.38 2.34 -13.08
CA TRP A 153 4.04 3.36 -12.06
C TRP A 153 5.28 3.96 -11.42
N VAL A 154 6.36 3.17 -11.29
CA VAL A 154 7.64 3.59 -10.70
C VAL A 154 8.26 4.78 -11.45
N SER A 155 7.86 5.05 -12.70
CA SER A 155 8.32 6.22 -13.46
C SER A 155 7.65 7.54 -13.06
N LEU A 156 6.59 7.51 -12.24
CA LEU A 156 5.94 8.71 -11.69
C LEU A 156 6.74 9.36 -10.55
N SER A 157 7.81 8.70 -10.09
CA SER A 157 8.54 8.93 -8.84
C SER A 157 9.42 10.19 -8.75
N SER A 158 9.22 11.23 -9.57
CA SER A 158 10.15 12.40 -9.52
C SER A 158 9.55 13.79 -9.67
N ALA A 159 8.23 13.95 -9.85
CA ALA A 159 7.61 15.27 -9.89
C ALA A 159 6.39 15.34 -8.97
N SER A 160 6.39 16.28 -8.01
CA SER A 160 5.23 16.62 -7.18
C SER A 160 3.95 16.85 -8.00
N CYS A 161 4.12 17.35 -9.23
CA CYS A 161 3.05 17.52 -10.21
C CYS A 161 2.41 16.19 -10.64
N SER A 162 3.19 15.13 -10.86
CA SER A 162 2.67 13.82 -11.27
C SER A 162 1.85 13.17 -10.17
N SER A 163 2.26 13.29 -8.90
CA SER A 163 1.48 12.81 -7.76
C SER A 163 0.16 13.58 -7.61
N ALA A 164 0.20 14.92 -7.74
CA ALA A 164 -0.99 15.76 -7.67
C ALA A 164 -1.98 15.45 -8.82
N ALA A 165 -1.48 15.28 -10.04
CA ALA A 165 -2.27 14.90 -11.20
C ALA A 165 -2.93 13.53 -11.05
N LEU A 166 -2.20 12.53 -10.56
CA LEU A 166 -2.73 11.19 -10.33
C LEU A 166 -3.89 11.23 -9.33
N LEU A 167 -3.68 11.87 -8.17
CA LEU A 167 -4.70 11.98 -7.14
C LEU A 167 -5.90 12.82 -7.60
N ALA A 168 -5.68 13.89 -8.37
CA ALA A 168 -6.79 14.69 -8.91
C ALA A 168 -7.69 13.88 -9.84
N GLN A 169 -7.11 13.10 -10.75
CA GLN A 169 -7.86 12.24 -11.68
C GLN A 169 -8.62 11.14 -10.93
N LEU A 170 -7.97 10.46 -9.98
CA LEU A 170 -8.59 9.43 -9.15
C LEU A 170 -9.73 9.99 -8.30
N ASN A 171 -9.49 11.09 -7.58
CA ASN A 171 -10.48 11.72 -6.70
C ASN A 171 -11.68 12.22 -7.51
N ALA A 172 -11.46 12.93 -8.62
CA ALA A 172 -12.57 13.43 -9.45
C ALA A 172 -13.40 12.28 -10.04
N THR A 173 -12.74 11.20 -10.48
CA THR A 173 -13.42 10.01 -11.01
C THR A 173 -14.19 9.26 -9.93
N VAL A 174 -13.68 9.15 -8.70
CA VAL A 174 -14.38 8.44 -7.62
C VAL A 174 -15.51 9.28 -7.03
N PHE A 175 -15.28 10.56 -6.76
CA PHE A 175 -16.26 11.42 -6.08
C PHE A 175 -17.36 11.97 -6.99
N GLN A 176 -17.34 11.68 -8.30
CA GLN A 176 -18.51 11.93 -9.16
C GLN A 176 -19.75 11.14 -8.70
N PHE A 177 -19.53 10.00 -8.04
CA PHE A 177 -20.59 9.13 -7.52
C PHE A 177 -21.01 9.65 -6.15
N GLY A 178 -22.26 10.12 -6.05
CA GLY A 178 -22.75 10.83 -4.86
C GLY A 178 -22.86 9.98 -3.60
N ASP A 179 -22.96 8.66 -3.75
CA ASP A 179 -22.94 7.64 -2.70
C ASP A 179 -21.54 7.33 -2.17
N VAL A 180 -20.48 7.84 -2.81
CA VAL A 180 -19.11 7.74 -2.30
C VAL A 180 -18.81 8.93 -1.38
N ASP A 181 -18.60 8.61 -0.10
CA ASP A 181 -18.26 9.57 0.94
C ASP A 181 -16.75 9.65 1.16
N ARG A 182 -16.06 8.51 1.06
CA ARG A 182 -14.64 8.39 1.40
C ARG A 182 -13.95 7.33 0.55
N VAL A 183 -12.68 7.55 0.20
CA VAL A 183 -11.88 6.63 -0.60
C VAL A 183 -10.49 6.39 -0.01
N ARG A 184 -10.03 5.14 -0.07
CA ARG A 184 -8.65 4.73 0.13
C ARG A 184 -8.08 4.18 -1.18
N TYR A 185 -6.86 4.60 -1.51
CA TYR A 185 -6.11 4.05 -2.64
C TYR A 185 -5.03 3.10 -2.14
N GLU A 186 -4.98 1.91 -2.73
CA GLU A 186 -4.05 0.83 -2.38
C GLU A 186 -3.26 0.40 -3.64
N LEU A 187 -2.04 -0.08 -3.43
CA LEU A 187 -1.20 -0.70 -4.45
C LEU A 187 -0.82 -2.11 -3.95
N ASP A 188 -1.30 -3.14 -4.64
CA ASP A 188 -1.21 -4.55 -4.26
C ASP A 188 -1.75 -4.80 -2.85
N GLY A 189 -2.90 -4.20 -2.53
CA GLY A 189 -3.57 -4.27 -1.23
C GLY A 189 -2.91 -3.44 -0.13
N SER A 190 -2.03 -2.49 -0.48
CA SER A 190 -1.28 -1.67 0.46
C SER A 190 -1.42 -0.17 0.20
N CYS A 191 -1.93 0.55 1.20
CA CYS A 191 -1.96 2.00 1.18
C CYS A 191 -0.54 2.60 1.29
N GLU A 192 0.31 2.08 2.18
CA GLU A 192 1.68 2.60 2.32
C GLU A 192 2.50 2.41 1.04
N ARG A 193 2.34 1.30 0.29
CA ARG A 193 3.00 1.14 -1.02
C ARG A 193 2.52 2.17 -2.03
N MET A 194 1.21 2.40 -2.11
CA MET A 194 0.63 3.43 -2.98
C MET A 194 1.22 4.82 -2.67
N PHE A 195 1.24 5.19 -1.38
CA PHE A 195 1.69 6.51 -0.97
C PHE A 195 3.21 6.68 -0.95
N ASN A 196 3.98 5.59 -0.82
CA ASN A 196 5.43 5.62 -1.02
C ASN A 196 5.78 6.03 -2.45
N VAL A 197 5.09 5.48 -3.47
CA VAL A 197 5.25 5.90 -4.87
C VAL A 197 4.95 7.40 -5.03
N LEU A 198 3.98 7.91 -4.27
CA LEU A 198 3.60 9.33 -4.25
C LEU A 198 4.52 10.22 -3.39
N GLN A 199 5.48 9.63 -2.67
CA GLN A 199 6.34 10.30 -1.69
C GLN A 199 5.55 11.01 -0.58
N SER A 200 4.48 10.37 -0.12
CA SER A 200 3.60 10.86 0.93
C SER A 200 3.28 9.74 1.93
N GLU A 201 2.59 10.07 3.02
CA GLU A 201 2.09 9.10 3.98
C GLU A 201 0.76 8.48 3.51
N CYS A 202 0.49 7.24 3.91
CA CYS A 202 -0.82 6.61 3.68
C CYS A 202 -1.97 7.52 4.15
N THR A 203 -2.86 7.85 3.22
CA THR A 203 -3.89 8.89 3.39
C THR A 203 -5.19 8.43 2.73
N GLU A 204 -6.31 8.71 3.38
CA GLU A 204 -7.65 8.61 2.78
C GLU A 204 -8.13 9.96 2.28
N PHE A 205 -9.14 9.98 1.43
CA PHE A 205 -9.77 11.21 0.97
C PHE A 205 -11.26 11.16 1.21
N ASP A 206 -11.85 12.31 1.50
CA ASP A 206 -13.26 12.58 1.33
C ASP A 206 -13.44 13.77 0.36
N ARG A 207 -14.68 14.23 0.18
CA ARG A 207 -15.00 15.40 -0.65
C ARG A 207 -14.37 16.71 -0.16
N SER A 208 -13.96 16.77 1.11
CA SER A 208 -13.34 17.93 1.74
C SER A 208 -11.81 17.94 1.64
N GLY A 209 -11.19 16.78 1.36
CA GLY A 209 -9.75 16.66 1.14
C GLY A 209 -9.16 15.40 1.77
N SER A 210 -7.90 15.49 2.20
CA SER A 210 -7.19 14.38 2.81
C SER A 210 -7.56 14.17 4.28
N ILE A 211 -7.66 12.91 4.67
CA ILE A 211 -7.89 12.43 6.03
C ILE A 211 -6.65 11.63 6.47
N SER A 212 -6.02 12.07 7.56
CA SER A 212 -4.94 11.31 8.20
C SER A 212 -5.51 10.10 8.94
N LEU A 213 -4.88 8.95 8.73
CA LEU A 213 -5.32 7.69 9.32
C LEU A 213 -4.73 7.45 10.70
N ALA A 214 -5.46 6.68 11.52
CA ALA A 214 -4.91 6.19 12.77
C ALA A 214 -3.72 5.25 12.47
N LEU A 215 -2.73 5.20 13.37
CA LEU A 215 -1.52 4.41 13.13
C LEU A 215 -1.82 2.94 12.79
N ALA A 216 -2.78 2.31 13.47
CA ALA A 216 -3.17 0.93 13.21
C ALA A 216 -3.71 0.69 11.78
N GLU A 217 -4.25 1.73 11.14
CA GLU A 217 -4.76 1.71 9.77
C GLU A 217 -3.68 2.02 8.73
N ARG A 218 -2.52 2.52 9.18
CA ARG A 218 -1.30 2.73 8.40
C ARG A 218 -0.38 1.52 8.38
N ALA A 219 -0.73 0.45 9.09
CA ALA A 219 -0.05 -0.83 8.90
C ALA A 219 -0.31 -1.33 7.47
N ASP A 220 0.72 -1.93 6.87
CA ASP A 220 0.69 -2.45 5.52
C ASP A 220 -0.28 -3.66 5.41
N GLY A 221 -0.80 -3.91 4.21
CA GLY A 221 -1.95 -4.79 3.98
C GLY A 221 -3.26 -4.23 4.56
N ARG A 222 -4.08 -5.11 5.14
CA ARG A 222 -5.36 -4.77 5.80
C ARG A 222 -5.19 -4.33 7.26
N GLY A 223 -3.96 -4.03 7.66
CA GLY A 223 -3.62 -3.44 8.95
C GLY A 223 -3.72 -4.38 10.16
N CYS A 224 -3.84 -3.77 11.35
CA CYS A 224 -3.65 -4.46 12.64
C CYS A 224 -4.89 -5.13 13.25
N ALA A 225 -6.10 -4.75 12.85
CA ALA A 225 -7.25 -4.86 13.77
C ALA A 225 -8.58 -5.30 13.12
N PRO A 226 -8.68 -6.51 12.55
CA PRO A 226 -9.98 -7.07 12.17
C PRO A 226 -10.82 -7.53 13.38
N GLY A 227 -10.37 -7.32 14.61
CA GLY A 227 -10.98 -7.89 15.82
C GLY A 227 -10.65 -9.39 15.99
N GLU A 228 -11.38 -10.09 16.85
CA GLU A 228 -11.16 -11.53 17.13
C GLU A 228 -11.77 -12.47 16.08
N GLY A 229 -12.51 -11.93 15.11
CA GLY A 229 -13.21 -12.69 14.09
C GLY A 229 -12.29 -13.32 13.02
N PRO A 230 -12.89 -14.06 12.07
CA PRO A 230 -12.19 -14.52 10.88
C PRO A 230 -11.64 -13.32 10.10
N LEU A 231 -10.51 -13.53 9.41
CA LEU A 231 -9.98 -12.53 8.50
C LEU A 231 -10.91 -12.40 7.29
N GLY A 232 -11.31 -11.17 6.97
CA GLY A 232 -11.98 -10.88 5.71
C GLY A 232 -10.99 -10.83 4.56
N ASP A 233 -11.53 -10.67 3.35
CA ASP A 233 -10.73 -10.67 2.13
C ASP A 233 -9.67 -9.56 2.10
N GLY A 234 -8.52 -9.91 1.51
CA GLY A 234 -7.36 -9.04 1.37
C GLY A 234 -6.08 -9.67 1.90
N ARG A 235 -5.07 -8.80 2.06
CA ARG A 235 -3.70 -9.17 2.40
C ARG A 235 -3.38 -8.89 3.86
N TRP A 236 -2.85 -9.88 4.57
CA TRP A 236 -2.58 -9.79 6.02
C TRP A 236 -1.16 -10.24 6.35
N PHE A 237 -0.48 -9.51 7.24
CA PHE A 237 0.83 -9.91 7.75
C PHE A 237 0.71 -10.69 9.05
N GLY A 238 1.61 -11.66 9.25
CA GLY A 238 1.67 -12.39 10.51
C GLY A 238 2.70 -13.50 10.52
N PHE A 239 2.53 -14.41 11.47
CA PHE A 239 3.40 -15.56 11.67
C PHE A 239 2.57 -16.84 11.62
N VAL A 240 3.16 -17.91 11.09
CA VAL A 240 2.57 -19.24 11.22
C VAL A 240 3.07 -19.86 12.51
N ALA A 241 2.17 -19.99 13.49
CA ALA A 241 2.47 -20.54 14.81
C ALA A 241 2.69 -22.05 14.75
N ASP A 242 1.90 -22.76 13.94
CA ASP A 242 2.04 -24.18 13.61
C ASP A 242 1.20 -24.52 12.36
N GLY A 243 1.66 -25.47 11.55
CA GLY A 243 0.82 -26.14 10.54
C GLY A 243 0.06 -27.28 11.20
N SER A 244 -1.27 -27.30 11.14
CA SER A 244 -2.04 -28.46 11.60
C SER A 244 -1.80 -29.63 10.64
N SER A 245 -1.96 -30.87 11.15
CA SER A 245 -1.89 -32.09 10.33
C SER A 245 -2.92 -32.15 9.19
N ASP A 246 -3.91 -31.26 9.23
CA ASP A 246 -5.06 -31.24 8.33
C ASP A 246 -4.95 -30.11 7.30
N GLN A 247 -3.72 -29.62 7.04
CA GLN A 247 -3.39 -28.52 6.11
C GLN A 247 -3.95 -27.14 6.50
N ALA A 248 -4.55 -27.01 7.69
CA ALA A 248 -4.94 -25.71 8.22
C ALA A 248 -3.73 -24.98 8.83
N ILE A 249 -3.70 -23.65 8.70
CA ILE A 249 -2.64 -22.80 9.21
C ILE A 249 -3.11 -22.11 10.48
N ASN A 250 -2.36 -22.28 11.57
CA ASN A 250 -2.52 -21.47 12.77
C ASN A 250 -1.79 -20.14 12.55
N PHE A 251 -2.54 -19.11 12.16
CA PHE A 251 -2.03 -17.80 11.81
C PHE A 251 -2.12 -16.84 13.00
N ASP A 252 -0.96 -16.33 13.41
CA ASP A 252 -0.81 -15.28 14.40
C ASP A 252 -0.67 -13.93 13.69
N LEU A 253 -1.71 -13.09 13.79
CA LEU A 253 -1.77 -11.81 13.08
C LEU A 253 -0.80 -10.82 13.71
N ALA A 254 0.00 -10.12 12.90
CA ALA A 254 0.84 -9.04 13.36
C ALA A 254 0.71 -7.81 12.44
N CYS A 255 1.10 -6.66 12.94
CA CYS A 255 1.19 -5.45 12.14
C CYS A 255 2.56 -5.36 11.51
N TRP A 256 2.61 -5.09 10.21
CA TRP A 256 3.83 -4.68 9.51
C TRP A 256 3.76 -3.19 9.23
N PHE A 257 4.66 -2.41 9.83
CA PHE A 257 4.79 -0.98 9.56
C PHE A 257 6.07 -0.71 8.77
N THR A 258 6.03 0.28 7.90
CA THR A 258 7.20 0.80 7.18
C THR A 258 7.28 2.32 7.29
N GLY A 259 8.44 2.91 7.00
CA GLY A 259 8.61 4.36 6.90
C GLY A 259 8.19 5.12 8.16
N ALA A 260 7.45 6.23 7.98
CA ALA A 260 7.01 7.07 9.09
C ALA A 260 6.09 6.33 10.08
N ALA A 261 5.26 5.41 9.60
CA ALA A 261 4.43 4.58 10.46
C ALA A 261 5.28 3.64 11.33
N ALA A 262 6.37 3.08 10.79
CA ALA A 262 7.31 2.27 11.56
C ALA A 262 8.01 3.05 12.66
N VAL A 263 8.48 4.26 12.34
CA VAL A 263 9.11 5.18 13.31
C VAL A 263 8.15 5.51 14.46
N GLN A 264 6.90 5.84 14.13
CA GLN A 264 5.89 6.15 15.14
C GLN A 264 5.53 4.91 15.99
N ALA A 265 5.31 3.76 15.35
CA ALA A 265 4.94 2.53 16.05
C ALA A 265 6.06 2.05 17.00
N SER A 266 7.31 2.07 16.56
CA SER A 266 8.43 1.68 17.42
C SER A 266 8.59 2.63 18.61
N ALA A 267 8.39 3.94 18.38
CA ALA A 267 8.44 4.94 19.45
C ALA A 267 7.32 4.77 20.49
N GLU A 268 6.09 4.45 20.06
CA GLU A 268 4.96 4.19 20.96
C GLU A 268 5.19 2.98 21.86
N ASP A 269 5.87 1.96 21.36
CA ASP A 269 6.16 0.72 22.11
C ASP A 269 7.45 0.82 22.95
N GLY A 270 8.18 1.95 22.87
CA GLY A 270 9.42 2.18 23.60
C GLY A 270 10.62 1.42 23.04
N GLU A 271 10.54 1.00 21.77
CA GLU A 271 11.61 0.34 21.04
C GLU A 271 12.52 1.37 20.32
N GLU A 272 13.59 0.90 19.68
CA GLU A 272 14.50 1.78 18.93
C GLU A 272 13.76 2.53 17.80
N SER A 273 14.00 3.85 17.72
CA SER A 273 13.34 4.75 16.75
C SER A 273 14.34 5.80 16.22
N PRO A 274 14.51 5.93 14.89
CA PRO A 274 13.90 5.11 13.85
C PRO A 274 14.37 3.64 13.95
N PRO A 275 13.52 2.66 13.58
CA PRO A 275 13.93 1.26 13.60
C PRO A 275 15.08 1.06 12.60
N PRO A 276 16.13 0.27 12.93
CA PRO A 276 17.33 0.15 12.10
C PRO A 276 17.11 -0.27 10.64
N ASN A 277 16.01 -0.96 10.35
CA ASN A 277 15.69 -1.49 9.03
C ASN A 277 14.46 -0.83 8.37
N ASP A 278 14.04 0.35 8.83
CA ASP A 278 12.87 1.12 8.33
C ASP A 278 11.53 0.36 8.34
N TYR A 279 11.46 -0.76 9.04
CA TYR A 279 10.23 -1.49 9.35
C TYR A 279 10.10 -1.74 10.84
N TYR A 280 8.85 -1.92 11.28
CA TYR A 280 8.55 -2.29 12.65
C TYR A 280 7.42 -3.31 12.65
N VAL A 281 7.59 -4.40 13.40
CA VAL A 281 6.56 -5.43 13.55
C VAL A 281 5.97 -5.33 14.95
N ARG A 282 4.67 -5.06 15.03
CA ARG A 282 3.91 -5.08 16.29
C ARG A 282 3.01 -6.31 16.31
N ASN A 283 3.35 -7.29 17.14
CA ASN A 283 2.45 -8.40 17.42
C ASN A 283 1.72 -8.14 18.75
N SER A 284 0.49 -7.63 18.65
CA SER A 284 -0.39 -7.40 19.80
C SER A 284 -1.65 -8.28 19.75
N ALA A 285 -1.75 -9.17 18.76
CA ALA A 285 -2.87 -10.07 18.65
C ALA A 285 -2.75 -11.17 19.71
N SER A 286 -3.83 -11.40 20.47
CA SER A 286 -3.91 -12.52 21.40
C SER A 286 -4.56 -13.77 20.78
N THR A 287 -5.09 -13.65 19.56
CA THR A 287 -5.94 -14.66 18.93
C THR A 287 -5.20 -15.32 17.77
N ILE A 288 -4.93 -16.62 17.92
CA ILE A 288 -4.49 -17.49 16.82
C ILE A 288 -5.70 -17.85 15.96
N ARG A 289 -5.61 -17.60 14.66
CA ARG A 289 -6.67 -17.88 13.70
C ARG A 289 -6.37 -19.16 12.94
N VAL A 290 -7.35 -20.04 12.85
CA VAL A 290 -7.25 -21.25 12.03
C VAL A 290 -7.75 -20.90 10.64
N MET A 291 -6.85 -20.92 9.67
CA MET A 291 -7.12 -20.53 8.28
C MET A 291 -6.96 -21.75 7.37
N ASN A 292 -7.90 -21.94 6.45
CA ASN A 292 -7.85 -23.05 5.49
C ASN A 292 -7.34 -22.56 4.13
N PRO A 293 -6.36 -23.24 3.51
CA PRO A 293 -6.04 -23.06 2.10
C PRO A 293 -7.25 -23.29 1.20
N GLY A 294 -7.48 -22.38 0.26
CA GLY A 294 -8.42 -22.56 -0.83
C GLY A 294 -7.87 -23.52 -1.90
N PRO A 295 -8.73 -24.03 -2.80
CA PRO A 295 -8.27 -24.87 -3.90
C PRO A 295 -7.24 -24.16 -4.78
N GLY A 296 -6.08 -24.77 -4.97
CA GLY A 296 -5.00 -24.22 -5.81
C GLY A 296 -4.17 -23.12 -5.15
N ALA A 297 -4.35 -22.89 -3.85
CA ALA A 297 -3.57 -21.89 -3.13
C ALA A 297 -2.07 -22.19 -3.16
N THR A 298 -1.26 -21.15 -3.41
CA THR A 298 0.19 -21.27 -3.55
C THR A 298 0.95 -20.59 -2.42
N ALA A 299 2.21 -20.95 -2.25
CA ALA A 299 3.15 -20.31 -1.34
C ALA A 299 4.45 -19.97 -2.09
N LEU A 300 4.85 -18.70 -2.02
CA LEU A 300 6.17 -18.22 -2.43
C LEU A 300 7.09 -18.12 -1.21
N TRP A 301 8.27 -18.72 -1.29
CA TRP A 301 9.22 -18.84 -0.18
C TRP A 301 10.66 -18.78 -0.66
N TYR A 302 11.58 -18.59 0.30
CA TYR A 302 13.01 -18.37 0.03
C TYR A 302 13.88 -19.49 0.65
N PRO A 303 14.15 -20.58 -0.08
CA PRO A 303 14.83 -21.76 0.47
C PRO A 303 16.21 -21.50 1.05
N SER A 304 16.95 -20.55 0.46
CA SER A 304 18.30 -20.15 0.88
C SER A 304 18.29 -18.90 1.78
N GLY A 305 17.13 -18.27 1.98
CA GLY A 305 17.01 -16.94 2.57
C GLY A 305 17.48 -15.80 1.67
N ASP A 306 17.81 -16.07 0.39
CA ASP A 306 18.14 -15.05 -0.61
C ASP A 306 16.85 -14.63 -1.34
N PRO A 307 16.50 -13.31 -1.39
CA PRO A 307 15.28 -12.86 -2.03
C PRO A 307 15.30 -13.03 -3.57
N THR A 308 16.47 -13.26 -4.16
CA THR A 308 16.63 -13.54 -5.59
C THR A 308 16.45 -15.01 -5.93
N GLU A 309 16.49 -15.90 -4.93
CA GLU A 309 16.25 -17.33 -5.06
C GLU A 309 14.94 -17.70 -4.37
N PHE A 310 13.84 -17.61 -5.11
CA PHE A 310 12.52 -17.97 -4.61
C PHE A 310 11.94 -19.18 -5.34
N ASN A 311 11.09 -19.92 -4.64
CA ASN A 311 10.27 -20.97 -5.20
C ASN A 311 8.79 -20.66 -4.97
N GLU A 312 7.94 -21.08 -5.90
CA GLU A 312 6.48 -21.10 -5.71
C GLU A 312 5.98 -22.54 -5.77
N THR A 313 5.18 -22.96 -4.78
CA THR A 313 4.67 -24.33 -4.64
C THR A 313 3.28 -24.33 -4.00
N ASP A 314 2.65 -25.49 -3.84
CA ASP A 314 1.41 -25.59 -3.09
C ASP A 314 1.66 -25.45 -1.57
N ILE A 315 0.65 -24.96 -0.84
CA ILE A 315 0.80 -24.68 0.61
C ILE A 315 1.18 -25.92 1.42
N ALA A 316 0.73 -27.13 1.03
CA ALA A 316 1.06 -28.34 1.78
C ALA A 316 2.55 -28.69 1.66
N THR A 317 3.09 -28.65 0.44
CA THR A 317 4.54 -28.81 0.19
C THR A 317 5.36 -27.75 0.94
N TRP A 318 4.90 -26.50 0.96
CA TRP A 318 5.57 -25.44 1.72
C TRP A 318 5.55 -25.68 3.23
N LEU A 319 4.42 -26.12 3.81
CA LEU A 319 4.33 -26.45 5.24
C LEU A 319 5.26 -27.59 5.65
N GLU A 320 5.38 -28.63 4.81
CA GLU A 320 6.33 -29.72 5.03
C GLU A 320 7.76 -29.20 5.09
N TRP A 321 8.18 -28.40 4.11
CA TRP A 321 9.49 -27.78 4.12
C TRP A 321 9.69 -26.86 5.33
N ARG A 322 8.72 -25.98 5.59
CA ARG A 322 8.77 -24.98 6.65
C ARG A 322 9.02 -25.64 8.01
N SER A 323 8.40 -26.79 8.26
CA SER A 323 8.59 -27.56 9.50
C SER A 323 10.03 -28.03 9.76
N THR A 324 10.88 -28.03 8.72
CA THR A 324 12.29 -28.43 8.81
C THR A 324 13.25 -27.26 9.04
N GLN A 325 12.75 -26.02 8.98
CA GLN A 325 13.59 -24.83 9.07
C GLN A 325 13.80 -24.38 10.52
N GLU A 326 15.04 -24.02 10.84
CA GLU A 326 15.40 -23.46 12.15
C GLU A 326 14.87 -22.03 12.32
N PHE A 327 14.75 -21.29 11.23
CA PHE A 327 14.25 -19.92 11.22
C PHE A 327 12.98 -19.82 10.38
N GLN A 328 12.01 -19.10 10.92
CA GLN A 328 10.67 -18.98 10.36
C GLN A 328 10.42 -17.52 10.01
N LEU A 329 10.36 -17.20 8.72
CA LEU A 329 10.00 -15.86 8.26
C LEU A 329 8.55 -15.54 8.61
N GLY A 330 8.27 -14.25 8.84
CA GLY A 330 6.91 -13.73 8.78
C GLY A 330 6.33 -13.95 7.38
N VAL A 331 5.01 -13.95 7.26
CA VAL A 331 4.33 -14.20 5.99
C VAL A 331 3.24 -13.15 5.74
N TRP A 332 3.03 -12.88 4.46
CA TRP A 332 1.81 -12.30 3.96
C TRP A 332 0.88 -13.41 3.52
N ILE A 333 -0.38 -13.34 3.92
CA ILE A 333 -1.44 -14.19 3.41
C ILE A 333 -2.44 -13.35 2.63
N ASP A 334 -2.73 -13.75 1.40
CA ASP A 334 -3.83 -13.21 0.62
C ASP A 334 -5.04 -14.12 0.83
N THR A 335 -6.18 -13.51 1.14
CA THR A 335 -7.41 -14.19 1.50
C THR A 335 -8.56 -13.76 0.60
N ALA A 336 -9.38 -14.74 0.22
CA ALA A 336 -10.62 -14.55 -0.53
C ALA A 336 -11.66 -15.57 -0.06
N ASP A 337 -12.91 -15.12 0.14
CA ASP A 337 -14.01 -15.93 0.66
C ASP A 337 -13.66 -16.67 1.98
N GLY A 338 -12.84 -16.02 2.83
CA GLY A 338 -12.36 -16.58 4.09
C GLY A 338 -11.35 -17.74 3.95
N GLN A 339 -10.81 -17.97 2.76
CA GLN A 339 -9.76 -18.97 2.48
C GLN A 339 -8.44 -18.29 2.12
N ILE A 340 -7.32 -18.95 2.40
CA ILE A 340 -6.00 -18.50 1.92
C ILE A 340 -5.88 -18.86 0.44
N ILE A 341 -5.60 -17.89 -0.41
CA ILE A 341 -5.35 -18.12 -1.84
C ILE A 341 -3.87 -18.03 -2.21
N ARG A 342 -3.07 -17.29 -1.41
CA ARG A 342 -1.63 -17.16 -1.62
C ARG A 342 -0.92 -16.87 -0.31
N ILE A 343 0.28 -17.40 -0.16
CA ILE A 343 1.22 -17.06 0.91
C ILE A 343 2.49 -16.51 0.26
N VAL A 344 3.07 -15.46 0.84
CA VAL A 344 4.37 -14.92 0.46
C VAL A 344 5.20 -14.72 1.71
N GLU A 345 6.34 -15.38 1.83
CA GLU A 345 7.27 -15.08 2.92
C GLU A 345 7.74 -13.62 2.86
N GLN A 346 7.80 -12.94 4.00
CA GLN A 346 8.37 -11.60 4.09
C GLN A 346 9.86 -11.75 4.36
N TRP A 347 10.66 -11.51 3.33
CA TRP A 347 12.10 -11.41 3.47
C TRP A 347 12.49 -10.06 4.09
N VAL A 348 13.48 -10.07 4.98
CA VAL A 348 14.05 -8.84 5.57
C VAL A 348 15.56 -8.84 5.35
N PRO A 349 16.16 -7.69 4.96
CA PRO A 349 17.60 -7.57 4.74
C PRO A 349 18.48 -7.85 5.96
#